data_AF-A0A2N2GBK8-F1
#
_entry.id   AF-A0A2N2GBK8-F1
#
_cell.length_a   1.000
_cell.length_b   1.000
_cell.length_c   1.000
_cell.angle_alpha   90.00
_cell.angle_beta   90.00
_cell.angle_gamma   90.00
#
_symmetry.space_group_name_H-M   'P 1'
#
loop_
_entity.id
_entity.type
_entity.pdbx_description
1 polymer ?
#
loop_
_entity_poly.entity_id
_entity_poly.type
_entity_poly.pdbx_seq_one_letter_code
_entity_poly.pdbx_strand_id
1 'polypeptide(L)'
;DLAKKYGESSVIVHAIAAHHEDVPPDGVLDVLVQSADALSGARPGARKEMLESYVKRLEDLEKIANSFKGVEKSYAIQAGREVRIIVNSGVVSDAEAMIVSKDIVKKIEQELTYPGQIRVTVIRETRAVEYAK
;
A
#
# COMPACT_ATOMS: atom_id res chain seq x y z
N ASP A 1 1.53 21.13 9.65
CA ASP A 1 0.81 22.35 9.17
C ASP A 1 -0.44 22.71 9.95
N LEU A 2 -1.32 21.75 10.29
CA LEU A 2 -2.51 22.03 11.12
C LEU A 2 -2.15 22.68 12.47
N ALA A 3 -1.23 22.09 13.24
CA ALA A 3 -0.82 22.64 14.54
C ALA A 3 -0.32 24.09 14.45
N LYS A 4 0.54 24.40 13.46
CA LYS A 4 1.00 25.78 13.17
C LYS A 4 -0.17 26.73 12.89
N LYS A 5 -1.13 26.30 12.06
CA LYS A 5 -2.30 27.10 11.66
C LYS A 5 -3.19 27.48 12.86
N TYR A 6 -3.27 26.61 13.86
CA TYR A 6 -4.07 26.83 15.07
C TYR A 6 -3.30 27.52 16.22
N GLY A 7 -2.07 27.97 15.98
CA GLY A 7 -1.31 28.79 16.93
C GLY A 7 -0.52 27.99 17.97
N GLU A 8 -0.27 26.71 17.74
CA GLU A 8 0.62 25.92 18.60
C GLU A 8 2.05 26.45 18.59
N SER A 9 2.73 26.34 19.73
CA SER A 9 4.12 26.78 19.86
C SER A 9 5.06 25.98 18.96
N SER A 10 6.20 26.59 18.59
CA SER A 10 7.21 25.94 17.74
C SER A 10 7.73 24.62 18.34
N VAL A 11 7.86 24.57 19.67
CA VAL A 11 8.31 23.36 20.40
C VAL A 11 7.31 22.21 20.23
N ILE A 12 6.00 22.48 20.35
CA ILE A 12 4.95 21.47 20.16
C ILE A 12 4.90 21.01 18.70
N VAL A 13 4.96 21.95 17.77
CA VAL A 13 4.99 21.66 16.34
C VAL A 13 6.21 20.81 15.97
N HIS A 14 7.37 21.09 16.56
CA HIS A 14 8.58 20.32 16.35
C HIS A 14 8.45 18.90 16.89
N ALA A 15 7.96 18.74 18.11
CA ALA A 15 7.72 17.42 18.71
C ALA A 15 6.76 16.56 17.86
N ILE A 16 5.72 17.17 17.27
CA ILE A 16 4.82 16.50 16.31
C ILE A 16 5.56 16.12 15.03
N ALA A 17 6.48 16.92 14.51
CA ALA A 17 7.25 16.53 13.32
C ALA A 17 8.26 15.41 13.63
N ALA A 18 8.90 15.48 14.80
CA ALA A 18 9.96 14.55 15.19
C ALA A 18 9.45 13.15 15.59
N HIS A 19 8.17 12.97 15.95
CA HIS A 19 7.68 11.70 16.53
C HIS A 19 7.85 10.45 15.64
N HIS A 20 7.92 10.63 14.32
CA HIS A 20 8.19 9.56 13.33
C HIS A 20 9.54 9.75 12.62
N GLU A 21 10.45 10.53 13.20
CA GLU A 21 11.79 10.80 12.66
C GLU A 21 11.79 11.53 11.29
N ASP A 22 10.69 12.18 10.90
CA ASP A 22 10.65 13.04 9.71
C ASP A 22 11.65 14.21 9.81
N VAL A 23 11.94 14.63 11.04
CA VAL A 23 13.03 15.54 11.41
C VAL A 23 13.79 14.99 12.64
N PRO A 24 15.08 15.31 12.80
CA PRO A 24 15.83 14.92 13.99
C PRO A 24 15.22 15.53 15.27
N PRO A 25 15.16 14.79 16.39
CA PRO A 25 14.77 15.36 17.67
C PRO A 25 15.80 16.41 18.12
N ASP A 26 15.30 17.55 18.60
CA ASP A 26 16.09 18.71 19.04
C ASP A 26 15.81 19.09 20.51
N GLY A 27 14.82 18.44 21.13
CA GLY A 27 14.46 18.70 22.53
C GLY A 27 14.01 17.47 23.31
N VAL A 28 13.96 17.62 24.64
CA VAL A 28 13.48 16.57 25.56
C VAL A 28 12.05 16.17 25.25
N LEU A 29 11.20 17.13 24.87
CA LEU A 29 9.80 16.86 24.54
C LEU A 29 9.67 15.91 23.34
N ASP A 30 10.51 16.08 22.32
CA ASP A 30 10.51 15.24 21.12
C ASP A 30 10.76 13.77 21.49
N VAL A 31 11.76 13.52 22.34
CA VAL A 31 12.12 12.18 22.83
C VAL A 31 11.00 11.58 23.69
N LEU A 32 10.37 12.39 24.55
CA LEU A 32 9.25 11.93 25.37
C LEU A 32 8.03 11.57 24.52
N VAL A 33 7.72 12.36 23.49
CA VAL A 33 6.62 12.10 22.56
C VAL A 33 6.89 10.85 21.73
N GLN A 34 8.11 10.69 21.19
CA GLN A 34 8.53 9.46 20.50
C GLN A 34 8.39 8.23 21.40
N SER A 35 8.87 8.32 22.64
CA SER A 35 8.78 7.22 23.61
C SER A 35 7.33 6.87 23.94
N ALA A 36 6.48 7.88 24.10
CA ALA A 36 5.05 7.69 24.34
C ALA A 36 4.34 7.05 23.14
N ASP A 37 4.64 7.48 21.90
CA ASP A 37 4.11 6.86 20.68
C ASP A 37 4.48 5.37 20.62
N ALA A 38 5.78 5.07 20.77
CA ALA A 38 6.30 3.70 20.73
C ALA A 38 5.64 2.80 21.78
N LEU A 39 5.55 3.27 23.03
CA LEU A 39 4.88 2.54 24.11
C LEU A 39 3.39 2.32 23.82
N SER A 40 2.72 3.34 23.29
CA SER A 40 1.29 3.25 22.98
C SER A 40 1.00 2.24 21.88
N GLY A 41 1.89 2.16 20.87
CA GLY A 41 1.80 1.27 19.72
C GLY A 41 2.24 -0.17 20.00
N ALA A 42 3.14 -0.38 20.98
CA ALA A 42 3.62 -1.70 21.37
C ALA A 42 2.61 -2.53 22.18
N ARG A 43 1.51 -1.91 22.65
CA ARG A 43 0.48 -2.62 23.42
C ARG A 43 -0.16 -3.74 22.57
N PRO A 44 -0.36 -4.94 23.16
CA PRO A 44 -1.09 -6.01 22.48
C PRO A 44 -2.44 -5.52 21.99
N GLY A 45 -2.69 -5.61 20.68
CA GLY A 45 -3.95 -5.18 20.08
C GLY A 45 -3.98 -3.74 19.54
N ALA A 46 -3.06 -2.85 19.94
CA ALA A 46 -3.12 -1.42 19.57
C ALA A 46 -3.10 -1.15 18.05
N ARG A 47 -2.54 -2.07 17.26
CA ARG A 47 -2.51 -1.98 15.79
C ARG A 47 -3.21 -3.17 15.10
N LYS A 48 -3.92 -4.01 15.85
CA LYS A 48 -4.45 -5.28 15.32
C LYS A 48 -5.57 -5.06 14.31
N GLU A 49 -6.50 -4.13 14.59
CA GLU A 49 -7.56 -3.73 13.67
C GLU A 49 -7.00 -3.06 12.39
N MET A 50 -5.94 -2.26 12.53
CA MET A 50 -5.22 -1.68 11.40
C MET A 50 -4.56 -2.75 10.52
N LEU A 51 -4.00 -3.81 11.12
CA LEU A 51 -3.35 -4.87 10.35
C LEU A 51 -4.38 -5.75 9.62
N GLU A 52 -5.48 -6.12 10.28
CA GLU A 52 -6.55 -6.90 9.64
C GLU A 52 -7.21 -6.14 8.49
N SER A 53 -7.56 -4.87 8.69
CA SER A 53 -8.10 -4.02 7.63
C SER A 53 -7.11 -3.81 6.48
N TYR A 54 -5.82 -3.67 6.80
CA TYR A 54 -4.76 -3.57 5.80
C TYR A 54 -4.62 -4.86 4.96
N VAL A 55 -4.55 -6.03 5.60
CA VAL A 55 -4.48 -7.33 4.91
C VAL A 55 -5.70 -7.51 4.03
N LYS A 56 -6.90 -7.26 4.58
CA LYS A 56 -8.15 -7.36 3.82
C LYS A 56 -8.16 -6.44 2.60
N ARG A 57 -7.61 -5.24 2.71
CA ARG A 57 -7.47 -4.33 1.56
C ARG A 57 -6.57 -4.88 0.47
N LEU A 58 -5.45 -5.50 0.84
CA LEU A 58 -4.56 -6.14 -0.15
C LEU A 58 -5.26 -7.32 -0.84
N GLU A 59 -5.97 -8.14 -0.06
CA GLU A 59 -6.75 -9.26 -0.58
C GLU A 59 -7.86 -8.79 -1.53
N ASP A 60 -8.55 -7.70 -1.20
CA ASP A 60 -9.60 -7.13 -2.06
C ASP A 60 -9.02 -6.63 -3.39
N LEU A 61 -7.85 -5.96 -3.38
CA LEU A 61 -7.14 -5.54 -4.61
C LEU A 61 -6.76 -6.74 -5.48
N GLU A 62 -6.18 -7.78 -4.87
CA GLU A 62 -5.82 -9.01 -5.57
C GLU A 62 -7.05 -9.74 -6.11
N LYS A 63 -8.15 -9.77 -5.34
CA LYS A 63 -9.41 -10.39 -5.75
C LYS A 63 -10.04 -9.68 -6.95
N ILE A 64 -10.02 -8.34 -6.97
CA ILE A 64 -10.48 -7.56 -8.13
C ILE A 64 -9.64 -7.94 -9.35
N ALA A 65 -8.33 -7.93 -9.24
CA ALA A 65 -7.44 -8.29 -10.35
C ALA A 65 -7.65 -9.73 -10.84
N ASN A 66 -7.73 -10.70 -9.92
CA ASN A 66 -7.94 -12.11 -10.23
C ASN A 66 -9.31 -12.41 -10.87
N SER A 67 -10.26 -11.48 -10.78
CA SER A 67 -11.58 -11.63 -11.44
C SER A 67 -11.53 -11.46 -12.96
N PHE A 68 -10.42 -10.95 -13.51
CA PHE A 68 -10.25 -10.73 -14.95
C PHE A 68 -9.73 -11.99 -15.65
N LYS A 69 -10.31 -12.28 -16.82
CA LYS A 69 -9.91 -13.43 -17.64
C LYS A 69 -8.45 -13.30 -18.09
N GLY A 70 -7.69 -14.38 -17.97
CA GLY A 70 -6.30 -14.46 -18.40
C GLY A 70 -5.27 -14.01 -17.35
N VAL A 71 -5.73 -13.49 -16.20
CA VAL A 71 -4.87 -13.28 -15.02
C VAL A 71 -4.54 -14.62 -14.38
N GLU A 72 -3.25 -14.93 -14.26
CA GLU A 72 -2.78 -16.12 -13.53
C GLU A 72 -2.51 -15.82 -12.06
N LYS A 73 -1.89 -14.67 -11.79
CA LYS A 73 -1.52 -14.23 -10.44
C LYS A 73 -1.62 -12.72 -10.34
N SER A 74 -1.95 -12.22 -9.16
CA SER A 74 -1.83 -10.80 -8.81
C SER A 74 -1.23 -10.64 -7.43
N TYR A 75 -0.55 -9.51 -7.23
CA TYR A 75 0.16 -9.18 -6.01
C TYR A 75 -0.07 -7.71 -5.67
N ALA A 76 -0.68 -7.43 -4.53
CA ALA A 76 -0.73 -6.08 -3.98
C ALA A 76 0.53 -5.82 -3.15
N ILE A 77 1.42 -4.97 -3.68
CA ILE A 77 2.72 -4.65 -3.08
C ILE A 77 2.79 -3.18 -2.66
N GLN A 78 3.86 -2.80 -1.97
CA GLN A 78 4.07 -1.43 -1.47
C GLN A 78 2.87 -0.89 -0.67
N ALA A 79 2.38 -1.67 0.29
CA ALA A 79 1.21 -1.30 1.09
C ALA A 79 -0.09 -1.06 0.29
N GLY A 80 -0.22 -1.73 -0.85
CA GLY A 80 -1.37 -1.64 -1.74
C GLY A 80 -1.30 -0.45 -2.70
N ARG A 81 -0.17 0.27 -2.74
CA ARG A 81 0.07 1.36 -3.70
C ARG A 81 0.48 0.87 -5.08
N GLU A 82 0.82 -0.41 -5.20
CA GLU A 82 1.04 -1.05 -6.49
C GLU A 82 0.35 -2.42 -6.53
N VAL A 83 -0.29 -2.71 -7.66
CA VAL A 83 -0.84 -4.03 -7.96
C VAL A 83 -0.14 -4.56 -9.20
N ARG A 84 0.59 -5.66 -9.03
CA ARG A 84 1.32 -6.34 -10.11
C ARG A 84 0.57 -7.59 -10.52
N ILE A 85 0.26 -7.68 -11.81
CA ILE A 85 -0.61 -8.71 -12.37
C ILE A 85 0.18 -9.48 -13.41
N ILE A 86 0.17 -10.80 -13.31
CA ILE A 86 0.79 -11.70 -14.27
C ILE A 86 -0.33 -12.32 -15.10
N VAL A 87 -0.23 -12.15 -16.43
CA VAL A 87 -1.17 -12.74 -17.39
C VAL A 87 -0.49 -13.79 -18.25
N ASN A 88 -1.25 -14.81 -18.63
CA ASN A 88 -0.76 -15.88 -19.51
C ASN A 88 -0.58 -15.34 -20.94
N SER A 89 0.62 -15.44 -21.48
CA SER A 89 0.95 -14.93 -22.82
C SER A 89 0.25 -15.65 -23.97
N GLY A 90 -0.18 -16.90 -23.76
CA GLY A 90 -0.94 -17.68 -24.73
C GLY A 90 -2.44 -17.36 -24.77
N VAL A 91 -2.97 -16.68 -23.74
CA VAL A 91 -4.39 -16.30 -23.65
C VAL A 91 -4.59 -14.80 -23.87
N VAL A 92 -3.61 -13.98 -23.50
CA VAL A 92 -3.69 -12.52 -23.54
C VAL A 92 -2.66 -11.98 -24.52
N SER A 93 -3.09 -11.18 -25.49
CA SER A 93 -2.22 -10.44 -26.42
C SER A 93 -1.63 -9.17 -25.78
N ASP A 94 -0.63 -8.55 -26.41
CA ASP A 94 -0.06 -7.27 -25.93
C ASP A 94 -1.12 -6.15 -25.89
N ALA A 95 -2.00 -6.11 -26.90
CA ALA A 95 -3.10 -5.15 -26.96
C ALA A 95 -4.12 -5.39 -25.84
N GLU A 96 -4.48 -6.65 -25.57
CA GLU A 96 -5.38 -7.00 -24.47
C GLU A 96 -4.76 -6.72 -23.11
N ALA A 97 -3.45 -6.92 -22.92
CA ALA A 97 -2.77 -6.60 -21.66
C ALA A 97 -2.92 -5.10 -21.30
N MET A 98 -2.84 -4.22 -22.30
CA MET A 98 -3.10 -2.79 -22.12
C MET A 98 -4.55 -2.51 -21.71
N ILE A 99 -5.52 -3.24 -22.28
CA ILE A 99 -6.94 -3.10 -21.95
C ILE A 99 -7.20 -3.60 -20.52
N VAL A 100 -6.71 -4.79 -20.18
CA VAL A 100 -6.81 -5.39 -18.84
C VAL A 100 -6.27 -4.45 -17.77
N SER A 101 -5.14 -3.79 -18.02
CA SER A 101 -4.58 -2.82 -17.07
C SER A 101 -5.56 -1.67 -16.78
N LYS A 102 -6.19 -1.12 -17.82
CA LYS A 102 -7.14 0.00 -17.70
C LYS A 102 -8.44 -0.42 -17.05
N ASP A 103 -8.94 -1.61 -17.37
CA ASP A 103 -10.20 -2.10 -16.82
C ASP A 103 -10.06 -2.49 -15.34
N ILE A 104 -8.90 -3.02 -14.94
CA ILE A 104 -8.59 -3.25 -13.52
C ILE A 104 -8.54 -1.94 -12.75
N VAL A 105 -7.87 -0.90 -13.28
CA VAL A 105 -7.86 0.44 -12.65
C VAL A 105 -9.28 0.95 -12.44
N LYS A 106 -10.13 0.93 -13.48
CA LYS A 106 -11.53 1.37 -13.38
C LYS A 106 -12.32 0.59 -12.34
N LYS A 107 -12.13 -0.73 -12.26
CA LYS A 107 -12.86 -1.57 -11.30
C LYS A 107 -12.40 -1.30 -9.87
N ILE A 108 -11.10 -1.09 -9.65
CA ILE A 108 -10.56 -0.66 -8.35
C ILE A 108 -11.16 0.69 -7.94
N GLU A 109 -11.21 1.67 -8.85
CA GLU A 109 -11.81 3.00 -8.58
C GLU A 109 -13.31 2.93 -8.25
N GLN A 110 -14.04 1.95 -8.79
CA GLN A 110 -15.47 1.77 -8.54
C GLN A 110 -15.78 1.03 -7.25
N GLU A 111 -14.98 0.01 -6.91
CA GLU A 111 -15.27 -0.90 -5.79
C GLU A 111 -14.54 -0.52 -4.50
N LEU A 112 -13.43 0.23 -4.58
CA LEU A 112 -12.59 0.55 -3.42
C LEU A 112 -12.32 2.06 -3.29
N THR A 113 -12.57 2.59 -2.10
CA THR A 113 -12.11 3.93 -1.74
C THR A 113 -10.66 3.86 -1.27
N TYR A 114 -9.74 4.45 -2.04
CA TYR A 114 -8.32 4.41 -1.73
C TYR A 114 -7.70 5.83 -1.67
N PRO A 115 -7.00 6.19 -0.58
CA PRO A 115 -6.30 7.47 -0.52
C PRO A 115 -5.04 7.45 -1.38
N GLY A 116 -5.01 8.30 -2.40
CA GLY A 116 -3.87 8.45 -3.31
C GLY A 116 -3.97 7.57 -4.55
N GLN A 117 -2.85 7.44 -5.25
CA GLN A 117 -2.78 6.70 -6.52
C GLN A 117 -2.33 5.25 -6.29
N ILE A 118 -2.93 4.33 -7.05
CA ILE A 118 -2.50 2.93 -7.14
C ILE A 118 -1.89 2.72 -8.53
N ARG A 119 -0.67 2.21 -8.58
CA ARG A 119 -0.02 1.83 -9.82
C ARG A 119 -0.40 0.39 -10.19
N VAL A 120 -1.07 0.21 -11.34
CA VAL A 120 -1.38 -1.12 -11.87
C VAL A 120 -0.37 -1.48 -12.94
N THR A 121 0.31 -2.62 -12.78
CA THR A 121 1.29 -3.14 -13.74
C THR A 121 0.89 -4.52 -14.20
N VAL A 122 0.63 -4.67 -15.50
CA VAL A 122 0.34 -5.97 -16.11
C VAL A 122 1.59 -6.48 -16.80
N ILE A 123 2.02 -7.69 -16.43
CA ILE A 123 3.18 -8.38 -16.96
C ILE A 123 2.67 -9.60 -17.72
N ARG A 124 2.96 -9.65 -19.01
CA ARG A 124 2.71 -10.82 -19.82
C ARG A 124 3.92 -11.75 -19.75
N GLU A 125 3.71 -12.97 -19.25
CA GLU A 125 4.80 -13.90 -18.96
C GLU A 125 4.64 -15.21 -19.75
N THR A 126 5.76 -15.71 -20.27
CA THR A 126 5.91 -17.08 -20.75
C THR A 126 6.92 -17.79 -19.86
N ARG A 127 6.53 -18.90 -19.23
CA ARG A 127 7.45 -19.70 -18.40
C ARG A 127 7.83 -20.98 -19.13
N ALA A 128 9.13 -21.19 -19.35
CA ALA A 128 9.69 -22.47 -19.73
C ALA A 128 10.41 -23.05 -18.51
N VAL A 129 10.00 -24.24 -18.06
CA VAL A 129 10.54 -24.88 -16.84
C VAL A 129 11.07 -26.26 -17.24
N GLU A 130 12.34 -26.51 -16.95
CA GLU A 130 13.03 -27.79 -17.15
C GLU A 130 13.63 -28.25 -15.81
N TYR A 131 13.70 -29.55 -15.61
CA TYR A 131 14.26 -30.14 -14.38
C TYR A 131 15.48 -30.99 -14.73
N ALA A 132 16.61 -30.69 -14.08
CA ALA A 132 17.76 -31.59 -14.08
C ALA A 132 17.50 -32.74 -13.10
N LYS A 133 18.01 -33.93 -13.44
CA LYS A 133 17.95 -35.11 -12.58
C LYS A 133 19.22 -35.24 -11.75
#